data_AF-A0A1L9VES5-F1
#
_entry.id   AF-A0A1L9VES5-F1
#
_cell.length_a   1.000
_cell.length_b   1.000
_cell.length_c   1.000
_cell.angle_alpha   90.00
_cell.angle_beta   90.00
_cell.angle_gamma   90.00
#
_symmetry.space_group_name_H-M   'P 1'
#
loop_
_entity.id
_entity.type
_entity.pdbx_description
1 polymer ?
#
loop_
_entity_poly.entity_id
_entity_poly.type
_entity_poly.pdbx_seq_one_letter_code
_entity_poly.pdbx_strand_id
1 'polypeptide(L)'
;MSFENSVPNSSPSQSDEFFNTSKLAGEDCWACGRTPVHEYRMISDDDAQVEIWRKRGLIDFPLDSPLNTIHLCPDCETQFDMPDGCFGFILIPEDMYFFTRYPAPKKNPNNGMVGGRYRRVFLNGSPSYSQKEDISTPKEWPEAPIAALRRAMQVLGTLYMIEIGNEARYTLGWLKDPYAYNDKDLREYLSIYQEERYKIYGRPAKVDQQSPSDSTNDSPGGLPGGGFPGGDLPGNSSSDKRSERSSAASEPEKLNDQSQTTIQECGLGPGPKRGCCSPI
;
A
#
# COMPACT_ATOMS: atom_id res chain seq x y z
N MET A 1 -1.04 -21.54 70.41
CA MET A 1 -0.01 -21.55 69.35
C MET A 1 -0.73 -21.44 68.03
N SER A 2 -0.92 -20.20 67.57
CA SER A 2 -1.62 -19.90 66.33
C SER A 2 -0.59 -19.24 65.42
N PHE A 3 -0.22 -19.90 64.34
CA PHE A 3 0.72 -19.37 63.36
C PHE A 3 -0.04 -18.49 62.38
N GLU A 4 0.24 -17.19 62.42
CA GLU A 4 -0.16 -16.23 61.40
C GLU A 4 0.64 -16.50 60.12
N ASN A 5 -0.04 -16.92 59.06
CA ASN A 5 0.54 -17.01 57.72
C ASN A 5 0.47 -15.63 57.06
N SER A 6 1.53 -14.85 57.19
CA SER A 6 1.76 -13.64 56.40
C SER A 6 2.25 -14.02 55.01
N VAL A 7 1.35 -13.99 54.02
CA VAL A 7 1.73 -14.07 52.60
C VAL A 7 2.10 -12.65 52.14
N PRO A 8 3.35 -12.39 51.70
CA PRO A 8 3.69 -11.10 51.10
C PRO A 8 3.10 -11.02 49.70
N ASN A 9 2.03 -10.23 49.58
CA ASN A 9 1.41 -9.88 48.30
C ASN A 9 2.21 -8.73 47.67
N SER A 10 3.35 -9.05 47.06
CA SER A 10 4.08 -8.13 46.19
C SER A 10 4.00 -8.67 44.76
N SER A 11 2.89 -8.33 44.09
CA SER A 11 2.83 -8.42 42.63
C SER A 11 3.94 -7.53 42.06
N PRO A 12 4.82 -8.04 41.19
CA PRO A 12 5.72 -7.16 40.45
C PRO A 12 4.85 -6.32 39.52
N SER A 13 4.82 -5.03 39.76
CA SER A 13 4.33 -4.04 38.81
C SER A 13 5.14 -4.23 37.53
N GLN A 14 4.56 -4.94 36.57
CA GLN A 14 4.99 -4.96 35.18
C GLN A 14 4.75 -3.54 34.65
N SER A 15 5.66 -2.63 34.96
CA SER A 15 5.83 -1.43 34.16
C SER A 15 6.26 -1.93 32.79
N ASP A 16 5.29 -2.02 31.89
CA ASP A 16 5.50 -2.16 30.46
C ASP A 16 6.70 -1.30 30.08
N GLU A 17 7.78 -1.94 29.61
CA GLU A 17 8.79 -1.26 28.81
C GLU A 17 8.05 -0.75 27.56
N PHE A 18 7.45 0.44 27.71
CA PHE A 18 6.83 1.16 26.62
C PHE A 18 7.86 1.25 25.52
N PHE A 19 7.53 0.64 24.39
CA PHE A 19 8.38 0.59 23.22
C PHE A 19 8.68 2.03 22.80
N ASN A 20 9.89 2.49 23.08
CA ASN A 20 10.27 3.87 22.83
C ASN A 20 10.62 3.98 21.34
N THR A 21 9.64 4.38 20.54
CA THR A 21 9.77 4.59 19.08
C THR A 21 10.90 5.55 18.75
N SER A 22 11.17 6.52 19.62
CA SER A 22 12.30 7.44 19.52
C SER A 22 13.65 6.74 19.51
N LYS A 23 13.76 5.57 20.16
CA LYS A 23 15.00 4.77 20.19
C LYS A 23 15.26 4.00 18.88
N LEU A 24 14.21 3.67 18.13
CA LEU A 24 14.31 2.92 16.86
C LEU A 24 14.33 3.84 15.63
N ALA A 25 13.56 4.92 15.67
CA ALA A 25 13.50 5.88 14.58
C ALA A 25 14.75 6.78 14.53
N GLY A 26 15.41 6.99 15.67
CA GLY A 26 16.52 7.94 15.80
C GLY A 26 16.07 9.40 15.80
N GLU A 27 17.04 10.30 15.73
CA GLU A 27 16.81 11.76 15.65
C GLU A 27 16.56 12.23 14.20
N ASP A 28 16.70 11.34 13.23
CA ASP A 28 16.64 11.62 11.81
C ASP A 28 15.32 11.17 11.18
N CYS A 29 14.92 11.80 10.07
CA CYS A 29 13.71 11.44 9.36
C CYS A 29 13.81 10.00 8.88
N TRP A 30 12.88 9.15 9.29
CA TRP A 30 12.90 7.73 8.95
C TRP A 30 12.93 7.53 7.43
N ALA A 31 12.21 8.38 6.67
CA ALA A 31 12.15 8.34 5.22
C ALA A 31 13.45 8.78 4.53
N CYS A 32 13.98 9.97 4.85
CA CYS A 32 15.09 10.58 4.09
C CYS A 32 16.36 10.91 4.89
N GLY A 33 16.37 10.68 6.21
CA GLY A 33 17.52 10.91 7.09
C GLY A 33 17.75 12.37 7.50
N ARG A 34 16.83 13.30 7.22
CA ARG A 34 16.98 14.72 7.56
C ARG A 34 16.42 15.10 8.93
N THR A 35 16.95 16.17 9.49
CA THR A 35 16.47 16.87 10.68
C THR A 35 16.00 18.29 10.33
N PRO A 36 15.11 18.92 11.13
CA PRO A 36 14.41 18.35 12.28
C PRO A 36 13.32 17.36 11.87
N VAL A 37 12.90 16.52 12.83
CA VAL A 37 11.80 15.57 12.67
C VAL A 37 10.66 15.87 13.63
N HIS A 38 9.46 15.45 13.22
CA HIS A 38 8.25 15.47 14.02
C HIS A 38 7.64 14.07 14.08
N GLU A 39 6.98 13.77 15.20
CA GLU A 39 6.13 12.59 15.31
C GLU A 39 4.89 12.78 14.44
N TYR A 40 4.80 12.00 13.38
CA TYR A 40 3.67 11.99 12.46
C TYR A 40 2.78 10.78 12.74
N ARG A 41 1.49 11.01 12.98
CA ARG A 41 0.52 9.92 13.18
C ARG A 41 0.06 9.36 11.85
N MET A 42 0.24 8.06 11.66
CA MET A 42 -0.04 7.39 10.40
C MET A 42 -1.53 7.14 10.18
N ILE A 43 -2.28 6.86 11.26
CA ILE A 43 -3.72 6.65 11.24
C ILE A 43 -4.37 7.77 12.04
N SER A 44 -5.26 8.53 11.38
CA SER A 44 -6.05 9.55 12.06
C SER A 44 -7.10 8.93 12.99
N ASP A 45 -7.37 9.62 14.11
CA ASP A 45 -8.44 9.24 15.03
C ASP A 45 -9.84 9.28 14.37
N ASP A 46 -9.98 10.11 13.33
CA ASP A 46 -11.21 10.27 12.54
C ASP A 46 -11.28 9.30 11.34
N ASP A 47 -10.33 8.37 11.19
CA ASP A 47 -10.34 7.45 10.06
C ASP A 47 -11.46 6.40 10.20
N ALA A 48 -12.43 6.48 9.30
CA ALA A 48 -13.60 5.60 9.25
C ALA A 48 -13.26 4.09 9.20
N GLN A 49 -12.05 3.72 8.79
CA GLN A 49 -11.62 2.31 8.67
C GLN A 49 -11.08 1.72 9.97
N VAL A 50 -10.77 2.54 10.98
CA VAL A 50 -10.17 2.09 12.25
C VAL A 50 -11.01 0.99 12.89
N GLU A 51 -12.32 1.17 12.94
CA GLU A 51 -13.22 0.19 13.57
C GLU A 51 -13.24 -1.14 12.82
N ILE A 52 -13.12 -1.10 11.49
CA ILE A 52 -13.07 -2.30 10.64
C ILE A 52 -11.74 -3.04 10.88
N TRP A 53 -10.64 -2.30 10.94
CA TRP A 53 -9.31 -2.86 11.19
C TRP A 53 -9.20 -3.49 12.57
N ARG A 54 -9.79 -2.87 13.60
CA ARG A 54 -9.88 -3.45 14.95
C ARG A 54 -10.69 -4.74 14.95
N LYS A 55 -11.87 -4.76 14.32
CA LYS A 55 -12.71 -5.97 14.19
C LYS A 55 -12.00 -7.13 13.49
N ARG A 56 -11.12 -6.83 12.54
CA ARG A 56 -10.28 -7.82 11.84
C ARG A 56 -8.99 -8.17 12.58
N GLY A 57 -8.71 -7.53 13.72
CA GLY A 57 -7.47 -7.72 14.47
C GLY A 57 -6.22 -7.21 13.75
N LEU A 58 -6.36 -6.30 12.77
CA LEU A 58 -5.24 -5.68 12.06
C LEU A 58 -4.60 -4.55 12.88
N ILE A 59 -5.37 -4.00 13.83
CA ILE A 59 -4.95 -3.00 14.81
C ILE A 59 -5.43 -3.47 16.18
N ASP A 60 -4.49 -3.65 17.10
CA ASP A 60 -4.72 -4.05 18.49
C ASP A 60 -4.11 -3.06 19.49
N PHE A 61 -3.68 -1.90 19.01
CA PHE A 61 -3.06 -0.84 19.81
C PHE A 61 -3.91 0.44 19.84
N PRO A 62 -3.77 1.28 20.89
CA PRO A 62 -4.35 2.63 20.94
C PRO A 62 -3.80 3.52 19.81
N LEU A 63 -4.61 4.36 19.18
CA LEU A 63 -4.13 5.21 18.07
C LEU A 63 -3.24 6.38 18.53
N ASP A 64 -3.31 6.75 19.80
CA ASP A 64 -2.41 7.67 20.48
C ASP A 64 -1.10 6.99 20.94
N SER A 65 -0.97 5.68 20.72
CA SER A 65 0.24 4.92 21.01
C SER A 65 1.37 5.32 20.07
N PRO A 66 2.63 5.26 20.55
CA PRO A 66 3.80 5.33 19.69
C PRO A 66 3.72 4.36 18.49
N LEU A 67 3.03 3.22 18.60
CA LEU A 67 2.83 2.24 17.52
C LEU A 67 2.03 2.74 16.29
N ASN A 68 1.56 3.98 16.33
CA ASN A 68 0.90 4.67 15.22
C ASN A 68 1.75 5.84 14.69
N THR A 69 3.04 5.93 15.02
CA THR A 69 3.84 7.14 14.81
C THR A 69 5.08 6.87 13.97
N ILE A 70 5.46 7.84 13.15
CA ILE A 70 6.74 7.84 12.45
C ILE A 70 7.41 9.20 12.57
N HIS A 71 8.73 9.20 12.72
CA HIS A 71 9.50 10.43 12.66
C HIS A 71 9.73 10.86 11.21
N LEU A 72 9.08 11.93 10.79
CA LEU A 72 9.25 12.53 9.46
C LEU A 72 9.72 13.97 9.58
N CYS A 73 10.57 14.41 8.64
CA CYS A 73 10.83 15.83 8.45
C CYS A 73 9.63 16.49 7.73
N PRO A 74 9.43 17.82 7.86
CA PRO A 74 8.26 18.53 7.29
C PRO A 74 8.00 18.25 5.80
N ASP A 75 9.06 18.13 4.99
CA ASP A 75 8.93 17.81 3.57
C ASP A 75 8.38 16.39 3.31
N CYS A 76 8.82 15.40 4.09
CA CYS A 76 8.39 14.01 3.93
C CYS A 76 6.98 13.82 4.47
N GLU A 77 6.63 14.50 5.55
CA GLU A 77 5.27 14.61 6.07
C GLU A 77 4.34 15.19 4.99
N THR A 78 4.67 16.34 4.41
CA THR A 78 3.89 16.96 3.33
C THR A 78 3.74 16.03 2.12
N GLN A 79 4.79 15.30 1.74
CA GLN A 79 4.73 14.34 0.63
C GLN A 79 3.91 13.09 0.95
N PHE A 80 3.87 12.67 2.21
CA PHE A 80 3.08 11.54 2.67
C PHE A 80 1.59 11.90 2.70
N ASP A 81 1.27 13.08 3.21
CA ASP A 81 -0.10 13.58 3.44
C ASP A 81 -0.70 14.32 2.23
N MET A 82 -0.09 14.24 1.05
CA MET A 82 -0.67 14.86 -0.15
C MET A 82 -2.10 14.35 -0.41
N PRO A 83 -3.02 15.22 -0.84
CA PRO A 83 -4.43 14.83 -0.99
C PRO A 83 -4.62 13.70 -2.00
N ASP A 84 -5.74 12.98 -1.86
CA ASP A 84 -6.08 11.83 -2.68
C ASP A 84 -5.90 12.10 -4.18
N GLY A 85 -5.16 11.22 -4.85
CA GLY A 85 -4.82 11.34 -6.27
C GLY A 85 -3.47 12.01 -6.54
N CYS A 86 -2.83 12.63 -5.54
CA CYS A 86 -1.44 13.09 -5.60
C CYS A 86 -0.62 12.31 -4.58
N PHE A 87 0.27 11.43 -5.04
CA PHE A 87 1.16 10.68 -4.14
C PHE A 87 2.58 11.23 -4.26
N GLY A 88 3.18 11.59 -3.13
CA GLY A 88 4.57 12.07 -3.08
C GLY A 88 5.49 10.98 -2.61
N PHE A 89 5.12 10.35 -1.51
CA PHE A 89 5.90 9.35 -0.82
C PHE A 89 5.02 8.17 -0.40
N ILE A 90 5.46 6.95 -0.70
CA ILE A 90 4.81 5.71 -0.28
C ILE A 90 5.82 4.71 0.27
N LEU A 91 5.29 3.77 1.04
CA LEU A 91 6.03 2.69 1.68
C LEU A 91 5.66 1.37 1.01
N ILE A 92 6.60 0.75 0.32
CA ILE A 92 6.36 -0.53 -0.37
C ILE A 92 6.93 -1.66 0.48
N PRO A 93 6.09 -2.62 0.90
CA PRO A 93 6.55 -3.83 1.56
C PRO A 93 7.56 -4.60 0.72
N GLU A 94 8.65 -5.06 1.33
CA GLU A 94 9.61 -5.95 0.63
C GLU A 94 9.28 -7.43 0.83
N ASP A 95 8.95 -7.84 2.07
CA ASP A 95 8.72 -9.25 2.38
C ASP A 95 7.24 -9.59 2.33
N MET A 96 6.73 -9.85 1.12
CA MET A 96 5.34 -10.24 0.91
C MET A 96 4.90 -11.42 1.79
N TYR A 97 5.80 -12.38 2.06
CA TYR A 97 5.48 -13.55 2.88
C TYR A 97 5.28 -13.19 4.34
N PHE A 98 6.12 -12.30 4.88
CA PHE A 98 5.95 -11.74 6.22
C PHE A 98 4.56 -11.11 6.36
N PHE A 99 4.19 -10.21 5.45
CA PHE A 99 2.92 -9.49 5.52
C PHE A 99 1.69 -10.37 5.28
N THR A 100 1.83 -11.44 4.49
CA THR A 100 0.73 -12.40 4.30
C THR A 100 0.53 -13.28 5.53
N ARG A 101 1.62 -13.69 6.19
CA ARG A 101 1.59 -14.57 7.36
C ARG A 101 1.26 -13.83 8.66
N TYR A 102 1.63 -12.56 8.74
CA TYR A 102 1.51 -11.72 9.93
C TYR A 102 0.81 -10.40 9.58
N PRO A 103 -0.52 -10.45 9.34
CA PRO A 103 -1.27 -9.26 8.95
C PRO A 103 -1.46 -8.25 10.09
N ALA A 104 -1.35 -8.73 11.33
CA ALA A 104 -1.31 -7.93 12.53
C ALA A 104 0.13 -7.85 13.04
N PRO A 105 0.53 -6.72 13.65
CA PRO A 105 1.85 -6.63 14.23
C PRO A 105 2.00 -7.66 15.36
N LYS A 106 3.13 -8.37 15.39
CA LYS A 106 3.40 -9.39 16.41
C LYS A 106 4.54 -8.96 17.29
N LYS A 107 4.36 -9.17 18.59
CA LYS A 107 5.45 -9.07 19.57
C LYS A 107 6.47 -10.16 19.27
N ASN A 108 7.64 -9.79 18.77
CA ASN A 108 8.77 -10.72 18.70
C ASN A 108 9.32 -10.88 20.13
N PRO A 109 9.37 -12.11 20.67
CA PRO A 109 9.86 -12.34 22.03
C PRO A 109 11.32 -11.92 22.23
N ASN A 110 12.11 -11.75 21.16
CA ASN A 110 13.54 -11.46 21.24
C ASN A 110 13.94 -10.06 20.77
N ASN A 111 13.06 -9.29 20.11
CA ASN A 111 13.48 -8.06 19.40
C ASN A 111 12.43 -6.94 19.29
N GLY A 112 11.34 -6.99 20.08
CA GLY A 112 10.28 -5.97 20.02
C GLY A 112 9.17 -6.25 19.01
N MET A 113 8.29 -5.29 18.74
CA MET A 113 7.34 -5.44 17.63
C MET A 113 8.10 -5.25 16.31
N VAL A 114 7.95 -6.20 15.39
CA VAL A 114 8.48 -6.07 14.03
C VAL A 114 7.29 -5.90 13.11
N GLY A 115 7.20 -4.74 12.48
CA GLY A 115 6.21 -4.37 11.48
C GLY A 115 6.62 -4.70 10.06
N GLY A 116 7.82 -5.26 9.87
CA GLY A 116 8.36 -5.67 8.58
C GLY A 116 9.37 -4.68 7.98
N ARG A 117 9.78 -4.94 6.74
CA ARG A 117 10.74 -4.11 5.98
C ARG A 117 10.06 -3.42 4.82
N TYR A 118 10.39 -2.14 4.65
CA TYR A 118 9.75 -1.27 3.68
C TYR A 118 10.79 -0.56 2.82
N ARG A 119 10.56 -0.60 1.52
CA ARG A 119 11.18 0.26 0.53
C ARG A 119 10.48 1.62 0.55
N ARG A 120 11.26 2.67 0.39
CA ARG A 120 10.76 4.04 0.33
C ARG A 120 10.72 4.48 -1.11
N VAL A 121 9.54 4.85 -1.61
CA VAL A 121 9.35 5.26 -3.00
C VAL A 121 8.80 6.67 -3.06
N PHE A 122 9.56 7.57 -3.69
CA PHE A 122 9.20 8.96 -3.90
C PHE A 122 8.73 9.14 -5.35
N LEU A 123 7.44 9.40 -5.52
CA LEU A 123 6.76 9.54 -6.81
C LEU A 123 6.86 10.97 -7.36
N ASN A 124 6.87 11.98 -6.49
CA ASN A 124 6.98 13.39 -6.90
C ASN A 124 8.41 13.94 -6.78
N GLY A 125 9.40 13.10 -7.09
CA GLY A 125 10.83 13.41 -6.94
C GLY A 125 11.32 13.24 -5.51
N SER A 126 12.59 12.85 -5.36
CA SER A 126 13.21 12.76 -4.04
C SER A 126 13.36 14.16 -3.43
N PRO A 127 13.26 14.30 -2.10
CA PRO A 127 13.68 15.53 -1.45
C PRO A 127 15.11 15.87 -1.88
N SER A 128 15.37 17.16 -2.12
CA SER A 128 16.55 17.70 -2.81
C SER A 128 17.92 17.30 -2.24
N TYR A 129 17.95 16.72 -1.04
CA TYR A 129 19.17 16.41 -0.30
C TYR A 129 19.37 14.92 0.03
N SER A 130 18.57 14.04 -0.58
CA SER A 130 18.62 12.63 -0.21
C SER A 130 19.80 11.93 -0.89
N GLN A 131 20.70 11.33 -0.13
CA GLN A 131 21.70 10.40 -0.68
C GLN A 131 20.92 9.19 -1.25
N LYS A 132 20.89 9.06 -2.59
CA LYS A 132 20.07 8.06 -3.29
C LYS A 132 20.28 6.63 -2.79
N GLU A 133 21.51 6.31 -2.38
CA GLU A 133 21.92 5.00 -1.89
C GLU A 133 21.21 4.60 -0.58
N ASP A 134 20.88 5.58 0.27
CA ASP A 134 20.17 5.29 1.52
C ASP A 134 18.66 5.10 1.29
N ILE A 135 18.06 5.64 0.23
CA ILE A 135 16.61 5.48 -0.03
C ILE A 135 16.28 4.07 -0.54
N SER A 136 17.15 3.47 -1.35
CA SER A 136 16.91 2.15 -1.95
C SER A 136 16.96 1.00 -0.95
N THR A 137 17.70 1.18 0.16
CA THR A 137 17.86 0.13 1.17
C THR A 137 16.56 -0.03 1.95
N PRO A 138 15.95 -1.21 2.05
CA PRO A 138 14.71 -1.34 2.83
C PRO A 138 14.96 -1.13 4.32
N LYS A 139 14.18 -0.24 4.93
CA LYS A 139 14.24 0.06 6.37
C LYS A 139 13.23 -0.78 7.14
N GLU A 140 13.64 -1.20 8.32
CA GLU A 140 12.74 -1.83 9.27
C GLU A 140 11.79 -0.79 9.85
N TRP A 141 10.53 -1.20 9.95
CA TRP A 141 9.51 -0.43 10.62
C TRP A 141 8.94 -1.32 11.74
N PRO A 142 9.00 -0.89 13.01
CA PRO A 142 8.59 -1.75 14.12
C PRO A 142 7.06 -1.89 14.27
N GLU A 143 6.29 -0.98 13.69
CA GLU A 143 4.87 -0.78 14.00
C GLU A 143 3.89 -1.32 12.95
N ALA A 144 2.62 -0.94 13.08
CA ALA A 144 1.53 -1.58 12.36
C ALA A 144 1.59 -1.36 10.84
N PRO A 145 1.58 -2.45 10.05
CA PRO A 145 1.78 -2.36 8.62
C PRO A 145 0.59 -1.74 7.88
N ILE A 146 -0.59 -1.79 8.48
CA ILE A 146 -1.85 -1.43 7.82
C ILE A 146 -1.88 0.01 7.31
N ALA A 147 -1.32 0.96 8.04
CA ALA A 147 -1.34 2.37 7.66
C ALA A 147 -0.48 2.62 6.41
N ALA A 148 0.75 2.10 6.44
CA ALA A 148 1.68 2.12 5.32
C ALA A 148 1.10 1.40 4.10
N LEU A 149 0.55 0.19 4.31
CA LEU A 149 -0.05 -0.64 3.28
C LEU A 149 -1.25 0.00 2.60
N ARG A 150 -2.16 0.60 3.38
CA ARG A 150 -3.32 1.30 2.82
C ARG A 150 -2.88 2.36 1.82
N ARG A 151 -1.93 3.19 2.21
CA ARG A 151 -1.44 4.29 1.37
C ARG A 151 -0.82 3.77 0.08
N ALA A 152 0.00 2.72 0.19
CA ALA A 152 0.61 2.08 -0.97
C ALA A 152 -0.44 1.42 -1.89
N MET A 153 -1.48 0.79 -1.34
CA MET A 153 -2.56 0.18 -2.12
C MET A 153 -3.42 1.19 -2.87
N GLN A 154 -3.62 2.40 -2.32
CA GLN A 154 -4.34 3.47 -3.03
C GLN A 154 -3.66 3.84 -4.36
N VAL A 155 -2.33 3.72 -4.45
CA VAL A 155 -1.57 3.97 -5.69
C VAL A 155 -2.00 3.07 -6.84
N LEU A 156 -2.41 1.83 -6.55
CA LEU A 156 -2.88 0.88 -7.58
C LEU A 156 -4.12 1.38 -8.35
N GLY A 157 -4.89 2.31 -7.76
CA GLY A 157 -6.04 2.93 -8.41
C GLY A 157 -5.70 4.20 -9.19
N THR A 158 -4.41 4.57 -9.33
CA THR A 158 -3.99 5.88 -9.85
C THR A 158 -3.02 5.78 -11.02
N LEU A 159 -2.75 6.91 -11.66
CA LEU A 159 -1.78 7.00 -12.77
C LEU A 159 -0.33 6.69 -12.33
N TYR A 160 -0.02 6.87 -11.04
CA TYR A 160 1.28 6.56 -10.45
C TYR A 160 1.58 5.06 -10.38
N MET A 161 0.59 4.20 -10.64
CA MET A 161 0.77 2.74 -10.70
C MET A 161 1.89 2.32 -11.68
N ILE A 162 2.12 3.10 -12.75
CA ILE A 162 3.16 2.81 -13.75
C ILE A 162 4.56 3.08 -13.17
N GLU A 163 4.68 4.04 -12.25
CA GLU A 163 5.96 4.52 -11.72
C GLU A 163 6.57 3.60 -10.64
N ILE A 164 5.75 2.84 -9.92
CA ILE A 164 6.22 1.97 -8.82
C ILE A 164 6.86 0.64 -9.29
N GLY A 165 6.86 0.35 -10.59
CA GLY A 165 7.41 -0.90 -11.15
C GLY A 165 6.46 -2.11 -11.06
N ASN A 166 6.78 -3.20 -11.76
CA ASN A 166 5.91 -4.40 -11.83
C ASN A 166 5.91 -5.20 -10.52
N GLU A 167 7.07 -5.34 -9.89
CA GLU A 167 7.23 -6.10 -8.64
C GLU A 167 6.37 -5.49 -7.53
N ALA A 168 6.50 -4.18 -7.29
CA ALA A 168 5.70 -3.49 -6.28
C ALA A 168 4.19 -3.60 -6.55
N ARG A 169 3.78 -3.49 -7.82
CA ARG A 169 2.38 -3.71 -8.23
C ARG A 169 1.90 -5.09 -7.86
N TYR A 170 2.69 -6.12 -8.13
CA TYR A 170 2.36 -7.49 -7.78
C TYR A 170 2.25 -7.67 -6.27
N THR A 171 3.25 -7.20 -5.51
CA THR A 171 3.25 -7.27 -4.05
C THR A 171 2.04 -6.56 -3.45
N LEU A 172 1.75 -5.34 -3.86
CA LEU A 172 0.61 -4.57 -3.36
C LEU A 172 -0.72 -5.17 -3.80
N GLY A 173 -0.81 -5.71 -5.01
CA GLY A 173 -1.99 -6.42 -5.50
C GLY A 173 -2.27 -7.67 -4.68
N TRP A 174 -1.24 -8.44 -4.33
CA TRP A 174 -1.35 -9.63 -3.50
C TRP A 174 -1.76 -9.29 -2.06
N LEU A 175 -1.17 -8.24 -1.49
CA LEU A 175 -1.51 -7.78 -0.14
C LEU A 175 -2.86 -7.07 -0.09
N LYS A 176 -3.42 -6.66 -1.22
CA LYS A 176 -4.73 -6.02 -1.26
C LYS A 176 -5.80 -6.93 -0.67
N ASP A 177 -5.85 -8.20 -0.99
CA ASP A 177 -6.94 -9.07 -0.49
C ASP A 177 -6.94 -9.27 1.04
N PRO A 178 -5.79 -9.55 1.71
CA PRO A 178 -5.79 -9.71 3.17
C PRO A 178 -5.98 -8.40 3.96
N TYR A 179 -5.66 -7.24 3.38
CA TYR A 179 -5.69 -5.95 4.10
C TYR A 179 -6.79 -5.01 3.63
N ALA A 180 -7.17 -5.08 2.36
CA ALA A 180 -8.31 -4.38 1.81
C ALA A 180 -9.60 -5.15 2.08
N TYR A 181 -10.71 -4.50 1.80
CA TYR A 181 -12.04 -4.98 2.09
C TYR A 181 -12.34 -6.31 1.40
N ASN A 182 -12.98 -7.24 2.10
CA ASN A 182 -14.05 -7.99 1.45
C ASN A 182 -15.14 -6.95 1.07
N ASP A 183 -15.46 -6.86 -0.21
CA ASP A 183 -16.42 -5.90 -0.78
C ASP A 183 -17.76 -5.87 -0.01
N LYS A 184 -18.10 -6.98 0.64
CA LYS A 184 -19.27 -7.11 1.51
C LYS A 184 -19.21 -6.22 2.75
N ASP A 185 -18.09 -6.22 3.48
CA ASP A 185 -17.95 -5.50 4.75
C ASP A 185 -17.95 -3.99 4.53
N LEU A 186 -17.32 -3.53 3.43
CA LEU A 186 -17.34 -2.12 3.05
C LEU A 186 -18.75 -1.68 2.64
N ARG A 187 -19.46 -2.49 1.84
CA ARG A 187 -20.84 -2.19 1.45
C ARG A 187 -21.75 -2.11 2.67
N GLU A 188 -21.61 -3.05 3.61
CA GLU A 188 -22.37 -3.04 4.86
C GLU A 188 -22.06 -1.79 5.69
N TYR A 189 -20.79 -1.47 5.91
CA TYR A 189 -20.39 -0.26 6.64
C TYR A 189 -20.88 1.02 5.96
N LEU A 190 -20.69 1.16 4.65
CA LEU A 190 -21.16 2.32 3.89
C LEU A 190 -22.69 2.43 3.91
N SER A 191 -23.41 1.31 3.91
CA SER A 191 -24.88 1.32 4.06
C SER A 191 -25.30 1.85 5.42
N ILE A 192 -24.63 1.45 6.50
CA ILE A 192 -24.91 1.92 7.86
C ILE A 192 -24.61 3.42 7.95
N TYR A 193 -23.45 3.84 7.46
CA TYR A 193 -23.03 5.25 7.46
C TYR A 193 -23.96 6.13 6.63
N GLN A 194 -24.41 5.68 5.47
CA GLN A 194 -25.39 6.39 4.65
C GLN A 194 -26.74 6.53 5.38
N GLU A 195 -27.23 5.47 6.02
CA GLU A 195 -28.48 5.53 6.79
C GLU A 195 -28.37 6.47 8.00
N GLU A 196 -27.25 6.49 8.71
CA GLU A 196 -27.01 7.47 9.77
C GLU A 196 -26.95 8.91 9.26
N ARG A 197 -26.29 9.15 8.12
CA ARG A 197 -26.35 10.45 7.45
C ARG A 197 -27.78 10.82 7.05
N TYR A 198 -28.57 9.89 6.53
CA TYR A 198 -29.96 10.17 6.15
C TYR A 198 -30.84 10.50 7.35
N LYS A 199 -30.56 9.95 8.54
CA LYS A 199 -31.25 10.35 9.77
C LYS A 199 -30.97 11.80 10.16
N ILE A 200 -29.74 12.28 9.94
CA ILE A 200 -29.34 13.64 10.32
C ILE A 200 -29.77 14.67 9.26
N TYR A 201 -29.52 14.39 7.99
CA TYR A 201 -29.66 15.35 6.90
C TYR A 201 -30.92 15.16 6.05
N GLY A 202 -31.71 14.12 6.32
CA GLY A 202 -32.81 13.70 5.46
C GLY A 202 -32.32 12.91 4.24
N ARG A 203 -33.15 11.99 3.76
CA ARG A 203 -32.88 11.26 2.53
C ARG A 203 -33.13 12.21 1.34
N PRO A 204 -32.18 12.35 0.38
CA PRO A 204 -32.43 13.15 -0.81
C PRO A 204 -33.68 12.60 -1.52
N ALA A 205 -34.57 13.50 -1.95
CA ALA A 205 -35.75 13.11 -2.72
C ALA A 205 -35.28 12.27 -3.91
N LYS A 206 -35.92 11.12 -4.14
CA LYS A 206 -35.65 10.31 -5.33
C LYS A 206 -35.85 11.23 -6.53
N VAL A 207 -34.77 11.52 -7.24
CA VAL A 207 -34.88 12.11 -8.57
C VAL A 207 -35.60 11.06 -9.39
N ASP A 208 -36.84 11.34 -9.78
CA ASP A 208 -37.60 10.49 -10.67
C ASP A 208 -36.79 10.32 -11.96
N GLN A 209 -36.04 9.23 -12.05
CA GLN A 209 -35.47 8.77 -13.30
C GLN A 209 -36.66 8.34 -14.16
N GLN A 210 -37.22 9.30 -14.90
CA GLN A 210 -38.10 8.99 -16.02
C GLN A 210 -37.29 8.12 -16.97
N SER A 211 -37.61 6.82 -16.95
CA SER A 211 -37.16 5.86 -17.95
C SER A 211 -37.35 6.49 -19.32
N PRO A 212 -36.34 6.46 -20.22
CA PRO A 212 -36.54 6.85 -21.60
C PRO A 212 -37.66 5.97 -22.14
N SER A 213 -38.84 6.56 -22.35
CA SER A 213 -39.98 5.86 -22.88
C SER A 213 -39.62 5.36 -24.27
N ASP A 214 -39.66 4.04 -24.43
CA ASP A 214 -39.65 3.34 -25.71
C ASP A 214 -40.59 4.04 -26.69
N SER A 215 -40.01 4.82 -27.60
CA SER A 215 -40.69 5.27 -28.80
C SER A 215 -40.44 4.22 -29.88
N THR A 216 -41.28 3.18 -29.85
CA THR A 216 -41.57 2.38 -31.03
C THR A 216 -42.18 3.31 -32.09
N ASN A 217 -41.53 3.45 -33.24
CA ASN A 217 -42.23 3.80 -34.47
C ASN A 217 -41.54 3.13 -35.66
N ASP A 218 -42.40 2.47 -36.43
CA ASP A 218 -42.16 1.63 -37.60
C ASP A 218 -41.54 2.36 -38.81
N SER A 219 -40.66 1.64 -39.52
CA SER A 219 -40.35 1.48 -40.98
C SER A 219 -41.09 2.32 -42.07
N PRO A 220 -40.70 2.32 -43.38
CA PRO A 220 -39.58 1.68 -44.10
C PRO A 220 -38.83 2.58 -45.15
N GLY A 221 -37.68 2.10 -45.64
CA GLY A 221 -37.03 2.55 -46.88
C GLY A 221 -35.49 2.41 -46.76
N GLY A 222 -34.75 1.55 -47.47
CA GLY A 222 -34.95 0.95 -48.77
C GLY A 222 -34.05 1.64 -49.80
N LEU A 223 -32.73 1.39 -49.78
CA LEU A 223 -31.80 1.62 -50.90
C LEU A 223 -30.52 0.74 -50.77
N PRO A 224 -29.79 0.49 -51.87
CA PRO A 224 -29.23 -0.83 -52.17
C PRO A 224 -27.73 -0.97 -51.94
N GLY A 225 -27.34 -2.22 -51.69
CA GLY A 225 -26.26 -2.91 -52.41
C GLY A 225 -24.88 -2.24 -52.48
N GLY A 226 -24.02 -2.59 -51.53
CA GLY A 226 -22.57 -2.46 -51.66
C GLY A 226 -21.91 -3.71 -51.07
N GLY A 227 -21.55 -4.66 -51.93
CA GLY A 227 -20.91 -5.92 -51.54
C GLY A 227 -19.50 -5.69 -51.02
N PHE A 228 -19.16 -6.38 -49.93
CA PHE A 228 -17.78 -6.61 -49.51
C PHE A 228 -17.46 -8.10 -49.65
N PRO A 229 -16.36 -8.47 -50.33
CA PRO A 229 -15.99 -9.86 -50.56
C PRO A 229 -15.50 -10.53 -49.28
N GLY A 230 -15.95 -11.76 -49.10
CA GLY A 230 -15.55 -12.64 -48.00
C GLY A 230 -14.05 -12.93 -48.00
N GLY A 231 -13.46 -12.80 -46.82
CA GLY A 231 -12.15 -13.34 -46.48
C GLY A 231 -12.36 -14.57 -45.61
N ASP A 232 -12.00 -15.73 -46.16
CA ASP A 232 -11.95 -17.02 -45.49
C ASP A 232 -11.04 -16.97 -44.25
N LEU A 233 -11.57 -17.41 -43.10
CA LEU A 233 -10.76 -17.74 -41.92
C LEU A 233 -10.53 -19.25 -41.91
N PRO A 234 -9.28 -19.75 -42.01
CA PRO A 234 -9.01 -21.16 -41.81
C PRO A 234 -9.02 -21.49 -40.30
N GLY A 235 -9.74 -22.57 -39.99
CA GLY A 235 -9.73 -23.21 -38.69
C GLY A 235 -8.34 -23.78 -38.37
N ASN A 236 -7.96 -23.68 -37.10
CA ASN A 236 -6.83 -24.43 -36.55
C ASN A 236 -7.36 -25.37 -35.46
N SER A 237 -7.64 -26.60 -35.87
CA SER A 237 -7.56 -27.78 -35.04
C SER A 237 -6.14 -28.33 -35.14
N SER A 238 -5.38 -28.40 -34.04
CA SER A 238 -4.38 -29.46 -33.91
C SER A 238 -4.07 -29.76 -32.45
N SER A 239 -4.37 -31.00 -32.13
CA SER A 239 -4.07 -31.73 -30.92
C SER A 239 -2.57 -32.01 -30.76
N ASP A 240 -2.16 -32.14 -29.50
CA ASP A 240 -1.29 -33.16 -28.93
C ASP A 240 -0.13 -33.73 -29.76
N LYS A 241 1.09 -33.52 -29.24
CA LYS A 241 2.11 -34.55 -28.90
C LYS A 241 3.53 -33.96 -28.86
N ARG A 242 4.16 -33.93 -27.68
CA ARG A 242 5.59 -34.23 -27.48
C ARG A 242 5.91 -34.19 -25.98
N SER A 243 6.02 -35.36 -25.35
CA SER A 243 7.26 -36.14 -25.18
C SER A 243 8.13 -35.61 -24.06
N GLU A 244 8.10 -36.37 -22.96
CA GLU A 244 9.13 -36.44 -21.95
C GLU A 244 10.52 -36.60 -22.59
N ARG A 245 11.51 -35.88 -22.07
CA ARG A 245 12.91 -36.34 -22.09
C ARG A 245 13.68 -35.73 -20.92
N SER A 246 13.92 -36.58 -19.94
CA SER A 246 14.93 -36.44 -18.89
C SER A 246 16.34 -36.52 -19.50
N SER A 247 17.28 -35.72 -19.00
CA SER A 247 18.74 -35.96 -18.86
C SER A 247 19.36 -34.64 -18.36
N ALA A 248 19.79 -34.54 -17.10
CA ALA A 248 21.09 -34.97 -16.58
C ALA A 248 22.25 -34.04 -16.98
N ALA A 249 22.80 -33.40 -15.93
CA ALA A 249 24.19 -32.99 -15.70
C ALA A 249 24.89 -32.09 -16.74
N SER A 250 25.30 -30.89 -16.30
CA SER A 250 26.72 -30.56 -16.06
C SER A 250 26.89 -29.13 -15.53
N GLU A 251 27.58 -28.99 -14.40
CA GLU A 251 28.35 -27.76 -14.07
C GLU A 251 29.38 -27.51 -15.19
N PRO A 252 29.75 -26.25 -15.43
CA PRO A 252 31.11 -25.89 -15.03
C PRO A 252 31.29 -24.46 -14.52
N GLU A 253 32.23 -24.37 -13.59
CA GLU A 253 33.33 -23.41 -13.49
C GLU A 253 33.05 -21.90 -13.46
N LYS A 254 33.53 -21.36 -12.33
CA LYS A 254 33.91 -19.97 -12.07
C LYS A 254 34.63 -19.34 -13.27
N LEU A 255 34.03 -18.31 -13.86
CA LEU A 255 34.77 -17.31 -14.62
C LEU A 255 34.73 -15.98 -13.85
N ASN A 256 35.90 -15.65 -13.32
CA ASN A 256 36.29 -14.34 -12.83
C ASN A 256 36.43 -13.40 -14.04
N ASP A 257 35.67 -12.31 -14.09
CA ASP A 257 35.94 -11.25 -15.05
C ASP A 257 35.79 -9.87 -14.39
N GLN A 258 36.93 -9.25 -14.15
CA GLN A 258 37.05 -7.84 -13.81
C GLN A 258 36.94 -7.05 -15.11
N SER A 259 35.77 -6.48 -15.37
CA SER A 259 35.62 -5.44 -16.39
C SER A 259 35.22 -4.12 -15.74
N GLN A 260 36.22 -3.27 -15.54
CA GLN A 260 36.00 -1.84 -15.30
C GLN A 260 35.38 -1.25 -16.57
N THR A 261 34.12 -0.84 -16.48
CA THR A 261 33.47 -0.03 -17.51
C THR A 261 33.42 1.41 -17.04
N THR A 262 34.30 2.23 -17.61
CA THR A 262 34.23 3.68 -17.55
C THR A 262 32.99 4.13 -18.33
N ILE A 263 31.95 4.58 -17.64
CA ILE A 263 30.80 5.24 -18.26
C ILE A 263 31.06 6.74 -18.25
N GLN A 264 31.21 7.27 -19.47
CA GLN A 264 31.33 8.68 -19.79
C GLN A 264 29.95 9.35 -19.61
N GLU A 265 29.90 10.38 -18.76
CA GLU A 265 28.70 11.17 -18.47
C GLU A 265 28.21 11.91 -19.73
N CYS A 266 27.04 11.53 -20.23
CA CYS A 266 26.25 12.37 -21.13
C CYS A 266 25.32 13.24 -20.29
N GLY A 267 25.58 14.56 -20.28
CA GLY A 267 24.77 15.55 -19.59
C GLY A 267 23.33 15.57 -20.10
N LEU A 268 22.38 15.24 -19.21
CA LEU A 268 20.96 15.48 -19.40
C LEU A 268 20.59 16.74 -18.61
N GLY A 269 20.20 17.78 -19.35
CA GLY A 269 19.68 19.03 -18.79
C GLY A 269 18.37 18.83 -18.03
N PRO A 270 17.93 19.84 -17.25
CA PRO A 270 16.75 19.76 -16.41
C PRO A 270 15.48 19.62 -17.26
N GLY A 271 14.81 18.47 -17.13
CA GLY A 271 13.50 18.22 -17.72
C GLY A 271 12.38 19.09 -17.11
N PRO A 272 11.26 19.27 -17.82
CA PRO A 272 10.18 20.17 -17.41
C PRO A 272 9.47 19.65 -16.15
N LYS A 273 9.30 20.54 -15.17
CA LYS A 273 8.48 20.32 -13.97
C LYS A 273 7.04 20.11 -14.43
N ARG A 274 6.49 18.91 -14.23
CA ARG A 274 5.06 18.66 -14.42
C ARG A 274 4.31 19.31 -13.27
N GLY A 275 3.48 20.30 -13.58
CA GLY A 275 2.60 20.94 -12.61
C GLY A 275 1.52 19.94 -12.17
N CYS A 276 1.47 19.64 -10.87
CA CYS A 276 0.29 19.02 -10.28
C CYS A 276 -0.90 19.96 -10.47
N CYS A 277 -2.01 19.42 -10.94
CA CYS A 277 -3.26 20.15 -11.17
C CYS A 277 -3.67 20.91 -9.90
N SER A 278 -3.80 22.23 -10.00
CA SER A 278 -4.48 23.01 -8.98
C SER A 278 -5.97 22.65 -8.96
N PRO A 279 -6.60 22.54 -7.79
CA PRO A 279 -8.05 22.36 -7.72
C PRO A 279 -8.74 23.63 -8.24
N ILE A 280 -9.76 23.43 -9.09
CA ILE A 280 -10.69 24.46 -9.57
C ILE A 280 -11.71 24.77 -8.48
#